data_AF-A0A7V4UEF8-F1
#
_entry.id   AF-A0A7V4UEF8-F1
#
_cell.length_a   1.000
_cell.length_b   1.000
_cell.length_c   1.000
_cell.angle_alpha   90.00
_cell.angle_beta   90.00
_cell.angle_gamma   90.00
#
_symmetry.space_group_name_H-M   'P 1'
#
loop_
_entity.id
_entity.type
_entity.pdbx_description
1 polymer ?
#
loop_
_entity_poly.entity_id
_entity_poly.type
_entity_poly.pdbx_seq_one_letter_code
_entity_poly.pdbx_strand_id
1 'polypeptide(L)'
;MGRLTKKQQKQIHYFLREKAERKHKHQILHDDRIPKFLERHLPFVRRLARNLDQLVIVSSFASPPLKTGLIDRFLVLTELENLHAVVCLNKSDLADNPQQVEEIAQIYRNIGYDTVVTSAKKPEGIEALYALIKNKRSAFAGHSGVGKSSLLNAINPDLQIQVDEVSSYTNKGKHTTTKVRIYTVDEHTEVLDLPGIKILDFIDIHYTEARFYYPEFEAYAEHCKFRDCIHISENNCAVKEAVEAGKISSLRYESYRNFIDSLK
;
A
#
# COMPACT_ATOMS: atom_id res chain seq x y z
N MET A 1 -12.86 -6.79 14.67
CA MET A 1 -14.00 -7.60 14.21
C MET A 1 -13.59 -9.07 14.31
N GLY A 2 -14.52 -9.99 14.57
CA GLY A 2 -14.21 -11.42 14.60
C GLY A 2 -13.75 -11.93 13.24
N ARG A 3 -12.94 -13.01 13.22
CA ARG A 3 -12.56 -13.67 11.96
C ARG A 3 -13.81 -14.09 11.21
N LEU A 4 -13.84 -13.84 9.91
CA LEU A 4 -14.91 -14.28 9.03
C LEU A 4 -14.99 -15.80 9.04
N THR A 5 -16.20 -16.33 9.11
CA THR A 5 -16.43 -17.77 8.99
C THR A 5 -16.11 -18.23 7.56
N LYS A 6 -15.72 -19.51 7.39
CA LYS A 6 -15.51 -20.12 6.07
C LYS A 6 -16.74 -19.96 5.14
N LYS A 7 -17.95 -19.91 5.72
CA LYS A 7 -19.20 -19.67 5.00
C LYS A 7 -19.28 -18.24 4.46
N GLN A 8 -18.91 -17.25 5.26
CA GLN A 8 -18.86 -15.84 4.83
C GLN A 8 -17.75 -15.61 3.80
N GLN A 9 -16.56 -16.20 3.98
CA GLN A 9 -15.49 -16.17 2.97
C GLN A 9 -15.97 -16.73 1.63
N LYS A 10 -16.64 -17.91 1.64
CA LYS A 10 -17.23 -18.49 0.42
C LYS A 10 -18.30 -17.62 -0.21
N GLN A 11 -19.14 -16.94 0.57
CA GLN A 11 -20.17 -16.04 0.05
C GLN A 11 -19.58 -14.80 -0.61
N ILE A 12 -18.55 -14.20 0.02
CA ILE A 12 -17.80 -13.06 -0.55
C ILE A 12 -17.13 -13.49 -1.86
N HIS A 13 -16.42 -14.61 -1.82
CA HIS A 13 -15.75 -15.15 -3.00
C HIS A 13 -16.74 -15.50 -4.12
N TYR A 14 -17.88 -16.13 -3.81
CA TYR A 14 -18.92 -16.45 -4.81
C TYR A 14 -19.49 -15.18 -5.46
N PHE A 15 -19.84 -14.17 -4.66
CA PHE A 15 -20.39 -12.91 -5.14
C PHE A 15 -19.42 -12.16 -6.07
N LEU A 16 -18.12 -12.25 -5.79
CA LEU A 16 -17.08 -11.59 -6.58
C LEU A 16 -16.62 -12.43 -7.78
N ARG A 17 -16.76 -13.76 -7.73
CA ARG A 17 -16.37 -14.68 -8.79
C ARG A 17 -17.31 -14.64 -10.00
N GLU A 18 -18.60 -14.37 -9.81
CA GLU A 18 -19.55 -14.24 -10.93
C GLU A 18 -19.26 -13.03 -11.84
N LYS A 19 -18.41 -12.09 -11.43
CA LYS A 19 -18.18 -10.83 -12.15
C LYS A 19 -16.68 -10.63 -12.41
N ALA A 20 -16.15 -11.56 -13.20
CA ALA A 20 -14.72 -11.82 -13.45
C ALA A 20 -13.90 -10.69 -14.10
N GLU A 21 -14.48 -9.54 -14.42
CA GLU A 21 -13.73 -8.42 -14.99
C GLU A 21 -13.33 -7.41 -13.90
N ARG A 22 -12.03 -7.10 -13.78
CA ARG A 22 -11.44 -6.12 -12.83
C ARG A 22 -12.26 -4.81 -12.75
N LYS A 23 -12.70 -4.30 -13.91
CA LYS A 23 -13.53 -3.09 -14.03
C LYS A 23 -14.90 -3.25 -13.35
N HIS A 24 -15.52 -4.43 -13.48
CA HIS A 24 -16.84 -4.70 -12.91
C HIS A 24 -16.77 -4.87 -11.38
N LYS A 25 -15.74 -5.53 -10.85
CA LYS A 25 -15.51 -5.66 -9.39
C LYS A 25 -15.37 -4.30 -8.71
N HIS A 26 -14.50 -3.44 -9.26
CA HIS A 26 -14.32 -2.08 -8.75
C HIS A 26 -15.66 -1.31 -8.79
N GLN A 27 -16.38 -1.35 -9.91
CA GLN A 27 -17.66 -0.65 -10.00
C GLN A 27 -18.68 -1.11 -8.94
N ILE A 28 -18.80 -2.40 -8.64
CA ILE A 28 -19.73 -2.92 -7.62
C ILE A 28 -19.31 -2.56 -6.20
N LEU A 29 -18.00 -2.59 -5.94
CA LEU A 29 -17.40 -2.19 -4.67
C LEU A 29 -17.37 -0.67 -4.50
N HIS A 30 -17.82 0.11 -5.49
CA HIS A 30 -17.91 1.56 -5.42
C HIS A 30 -19.36 2.08 -5.57
N ASP A 31 -20.28 1.24 -6.06
CA ASP A 31 -21.71 1.52 -6.10
C ASP A 31 -22.35 1.46 -4.70
N ASP A 32 -23.50 2.13 -4.51
CA ASP A 32 -24.33 2.07 -3.28
C ASP A 32 -24.96 0.68 -3.06
N ARG A 33 -24.60 -0.28 -3.92
CA ARG A 33 -25.11 -1.65 -4.00
C ARG A 33 -24.19 -2.69 -3.35
N ILE A 34 -23.12 -2.30 -2.66
CA ILE A 34 -22.40 -3.25 -1.80
C ILE A 34 -23.37 -3.77 -0.75
N PRO A 35 -23.52 -5.10 -0.58
CA PRO A 35 -24.25 -5.64 0.54
C PRO A 35 -23.66 -5.12 1.87
N LYS A 36 -24.46 -4.49 2.74
CA LYS A 36 -24.00 -3.93 4.03
C LYS A 36 -23.15 -4.89 4.87
N PHE A 37 -23.31 -6.20 4.69
CA PHE A 37 -22.45 -7.18 5.33
C PHE A 37 -21.01 -7.10 4.79
N LEU A 38 -20.76 -6.96 3.49
CA LEU A 38 -19.42 -6.89 2.90
C LEU A 38 -18.72 -5.58 3.28
N GLU A 39 -19.42 -4.44 3.23
CA GLU A 39 -18.89 -3.11 3.58
C GLU A 39 -18.27 -3.06 4.99
N ARG A 40 -18.93 -3.70 5.96
CA ARG A 40 -18.41 -3.79 7.34
C ARG A 40 -17.10 -4.56 7.41
N HIS A 41 -16.91 -5.55 6.55
CA HIS A 41 -15.75 -6.44 6.56
C HIS A 41 -14.60 -5.98 5.68
N LEU A 42 -14.81 -4.98 4.80
CA LEU A 42 -13.70 -4.36 4.07
C LEU A 42 -12.73 -3.69 5.05
N PRO A 43 -11.40 -3.78 4.80
CA PRO A 43 -10.42 -2.98 5.49
C PRO A 43 -10.83 -1.51 5.54
N PHE A 44 -10.58 -0.88 6.69
CA PHE A 44 -10.95 0.51 6.94
C PHE A 44 -10.38 1.47 5.87
N VAL A 45 -9.18 1.20 5.37
CA VAL A 45 -8.53 2.00 4.32
C VAL A 45 -9.34 2.01 3.01
N ARG A 46 -10.01 0.92 2.66
CA ARG A 46 -10.82 0.83 1.43
C ARG A 46 -12.08 1.68 1.49
N ARG A 47 -12.70 1.73 2.67
CA ARG A 47 -13.84 2.64 2.89
C ARG A 47 -13.42 4.11 2.78
N LEU A 48 -12.19 4.43 3.18
CA LEU A 48 -11.66 5.78 3.00
C LEU A 48 -11.24 6.08 1.57
N ALA A 49 -10.74 5.10 0.81
CA ALA A 49 -10.21 5.28 -0.54
C ALA A 49 -11.16 6.06 -1.47
N ARG A 50 -12.48 5.87 -1.33
CA ARG A 50 -13.51 6.60 -2.10
C ARG A 50 -13.47 8.12 -1.97
N ASN A 51 -12.91 8.64 -0.87
CA ASN A 51 -12.90 10.06 -0.56
C ASN A 51 -11.47 10.61 -0.43
N LEU A 52 -10.50 9.89 -1.00
CA LEU A 52 -9.09 10.26 -1.03
C LEU A 52 -8.64 10.44 -2.47
N ASP A 53 -7.78 11.41 -2.72
CA ASP A 53 -7.10 11.53 -4.01
C ASP A 53 -5.94 10.55 -4.11
N GLN A 54 -5.29 10.26 -2.97
CA GLN A 54 -4.13 9.38 -2.93
C GLN A 54 -3.85 8.76 -1.55
N LEU A 55 -3.06 7.68 -1.58
CA LEU A 55 -2.44 7.06 -0.42
C LEU A 55 -0.93 7.33 -0.42
N VAL A 56 -0.44 7.96 0.65
CA VAL A 56 1.00 8.13 0.90
C VAL A 56 1.48 7.02 1.83
N ILE A 57 2.30 6.13 1.29
CA ILE A 57 2.84 4.96 1.97
C ILE A 57 4.17 5.34 2.61
N VAL A 58 4.14 5.63 3.90
CA VAL A 58 5.30 6.05 4.67
C VAL A 58 6.01 4.84 5.28
N SER A 59 7.24 4.61 4.83
CA SER A 59 8.15 3.60 5.39
C SER A 59 9.45 4.24 5.87
N SER A 60 10.19 3.56 6.74
CA SER A 60 11.41 4.09 7.36
C SER A 60 12.61 3.18 7.06
N PHE A 61 13.79 3.77 6.82
CA PHE A 61 15.06 3.03 6.72
C PHE A 61 15.70 2.67 8.07
N ALA A 62 15.13 3.16 9.18
CA ALA A 62 15.71 3.02 10.53
C ALA A 62 14.88 2.09 11.42
N SER A 63 14.40 2.59 12.57
CA SER A 63 13.43 1.89 13.42
C SER A 63 12.02 2.46 13.20
N PRO A 64 11.04 1.66 12.72
CA PRO A 64 11.16 0.25 12.34
C PRO A 64 11.91 0.06 11.00
N PRO A 65 12.54 -1.12 10.79
CA PRO A 65 13.27 -1.41 9.55
C PRO A 65 12.34 -1.42 8.35
N LEU A 66 12.91 -1.09 7.20
CA LEU A 66 12.19 -1.06 5.94
C LEU A 66 11.63 -2.46 5.63
N LYS A 67 10.33 -2.51 5.32
CA LYS A 67 9.64 -3.73 4.90
C LYS A 67 8.98 -3.47 3.55
N THR A 68 9.68 -3.78 2.47
CA THR A 68 9.16 -3.63 1.09
C THR A 68 7.83 -4.34 0.90
N GLY A 69 7.68 -5.55 1.44
CA GLY A 69 6.41 -6.28 1.37
C GLY A 69 5.20 -5.58 2.01
N LEU A 70 5.41 -4.63 2.93
CA LEU A 70 4.30 -3.79 3.40
C LEU A 70 3.94 -2.72 2.36
N ILE A 71 4.95 -2.07 1.77
CA ILE A 71 4.77 -1.08 0.70
C ILE A 71 3.98 -1.73 -0.43
N ASP A 72 4.43 -2.90 -0.87
CA ASP A 72 3.83 -3.64 -1.97
C ASP A 72 2.37 -4.03 -1.69
N ARG A 73 2.03 -4.38 -0.44
CA ARG A 73 0.63 -4.62 -0.07
C ARG A 73 -0.22 -3.36 -0.13
N PHE A 74 0.32 -2.20 0.24
CA PHE A 74 -0.40 -0.95 0.02
C PHE A 74 -0.52 -0.60 -1.47
N LEU A 75 0.48 -0.93 -2.28
CA LEU A 75 0.40 -0.75 -3.74
C LEU A 75 -0.68 -1.65 -4.34
N VAL A 76 -0.77 -2.92 -3.91
CA VAL A 76 -1.88 -3.80 -4.32
C VAL A 76 -3.24 -3.20 -3.93
N LEU A 77 -3.34 -2.61 -2.74
CA LEU A 77 -4.55 -1.94 -2.30
C LEU A 77 -4.90 -0.74 -3.20
N THR A 78 -3.92 0.09 -3.57
CA THR A 78 -4.16 1.25 -4.44
C THR A 78 -4.56 0.81 -5.85
N GLU A 79 -3.96 -0.25 -6.39
CA GLU A 79 -4.34 -0.85 -7.68
C GLU A 79 -5.76 -1.45 -7.67
N LEU A 80 -6.17 -2.01 -6.53
CA LEU A 80 -7.51 -2.56 -6.34
C LEU A 80 -8.58 -1.46 -6.27
N GLU A 81 -8.25 -0.37 -5.60
CA GLU A 81 -9.16 0.76 -5.36
C GLU A 81 -9.02 1.87 -6.40
N ASN A 82 -8.21 1.69 -7.46
CA ASN A 82 -7.85 2.72 -8.45
C ASN A 82 -7.47 4.06 -7.79
N LEU A 83 -6.73 3.99 -6.69
CA LEU A 83 -6.28 5.14 -5.91
C LEU A 83 -4.84 5.47 -6.30
N HIS A 84 -4.50 6.76 -6.40
CA HIS A 84 -3.12 7.14 -6.66
C HIS A 84 -2.22 6.77 -5.46
N ALA A 85 -0.99 6.31 -5.72
CA ALA A 85 -0.06 5.89 -4.68
C ALA A 85 1.21 6.75 -4.70
N VAL A 86 1.65 7.19 -3.52
CA VAL A 86 2.94 7.84 -3.32
C VAL A 86 3.75 7.02 -2.32
N VAL A 87 4.95 6.60 -2.69
CA VAL A 87 5.88 5.92 -1.78
C VAL A 87 6.79 6.96 -1.12
N CYS A 88 6.70 7.07 0.21
CA CYS A 88 7.53 7.98 1.00
C CYS A 88 8.52 7.17 1.84
N LEU A 89 9.79 7.19 1.45
CA LEU A 89 10.87 6.49 2.15
C LEU A 89 11.57 7.46 3.11
N ASN A 90 11.15 7.43 4.37
CA ASN A 90 11.57 8.35 5.41
C ASN A 90 12.79 7.86 6.21
N LYS A 91 13.35 8.77 7.01
CA LYS A 91 14.54 8.55 7.86
C LYS A 91 15.75 8.07 7.06
N SER A 92 15.91 8.57 5.84
CA SER A 92 17.04 8.21 4.98
C SER A 92 18.39 8.64 5.55
N ASP A 93 18.41 9.64 6.45
CA ASP A 93 19.59 10.06 7.21
C ASP A 93 20.11 9.01 8.19
N LEU A 94 19.31 7.98 8.48
CA LEU A 94 19.65 6.90 9.40
C LEU A 94 19.94 5.58 8.64
N ALA A 95 19.94 5.60 7.32
CA ALA A 95 20.32 4.44 6.52
C ALA A 95 21.84 4.27 6.51
N ASP A 96 22.33 3.05 6.73
CA ASP A 96 23.76 2.75 6.72
C ASP A 96 24.40 2.99 5.35
N ASN A 97 23.64 2.80 4.27
CA ASN A 97 24.09 2.98 2.90
C ASN A 97 23.15 3.89 2.10
N PRO A 98 23.56 5.14 1.78
CA PRO A 98 22.79 6.06 0.94
C PRO A 98 22.50 5.52 -0.47
N GLN A 99 23.38 4.68 -1.03
CA GLN A 99 23.17 4.08 -2.34
C GLN A 99 21.98 3.10 -2.32
N GLN A 100 21.87 2.30 -1.26
CA GLN A 100 20.76 1.36 -1.08
C GLN A 100 19.41 2.09 -0.99
N VAL A 101 19.38 3.27 -0.38
CA VAL A 101 18.18 4.11 -0.30
C VAL A 101 17.67 4.45 -1.69
N GLU A 102 18.57 4.90 -2.55
CA GLU A 102 18.22 5.32 -3.91
C GLU A 102 17.89 4.11 -4.79
N GLU A 103 18.63 3.00 -4.69
CA GLU A 103 18.32 1.74 -5.39
C GLU A 103 16.89 1.28 -5.09
N ILE A 104 16.47 1.33 -3.83
CA ILE A 104 15.10 0.98 -3.43
C ILE A 104 14.08 1.98 -3.96
N ALA A 105 14.38 3.28 -3.91
CA ALA A 105 13.50 4.29 -4.47
C ALA A 105 13.30 4.09 -5.98
N GLN A 106 14.36 3.77 -6.71
CA GLN A 106 14.32 3.52 -8.15
C GLN A 106 13.47 2.32 -8.53
N ILE A 107 13.41 1.27 -7.70
CA ILE A 107 12.49 0.13 -7.95
C ILE A 107 11.06 0.62 -8.14
N TYR A 108 10.57 1.51 -7.26
CA TYR A 108 9.19 1.99 -7.31
C TYR A 108 8.97 3.06 -8.39
N ARG A 109 9.96 3.93 -8.63
CA ARG A 109 9.88 4.92 -9.73
C ARG A 109 9.83 4.24 -11.10
N ASN A 110 10.65 3.22 -11.33
CA ASN A 110 10.72 2.51 -12.61
C ASN A 110 9.43 1.77 -12.97
N ILE A 111 8.61 1.44 -11.98
CA ILE A 111 7.30 0.79 -12.19
C ILE A 111 6.13 1.80 -12.15
N GLY A 112 6.43 3.10 -12.15
CA GLY A 112 5.45 4.17 -12.35
C GLY A 112 4.86 4.79 -11.08
N TYR A 113 5.38 4.47 -9.89
CA TYR A 113 4.91 5.09 -8.65
C TYR A 113 5.73 6.33 -8.28
N ASP A 114 5.03 7.42 -7.95
CA ASP A 114 5.63 8.60 -7.34
C ASP A 114 6.37 8.19 -6.06
N THR A 115 7.67 8.47 -6.01
CA THR A 115 8.52 8.02 -4.89
C THR A 115 9.46 9.12 -4.43
N VAL A 116 9.31 9.49 -3.16
CA VAL A 116 10.13 10.51 -2.49
C VAL A 116 10.94 9.90 -1.36
N VAL A 117 12.19 10.36 -1.23
CA VAL A 117 13.08 10.02 -0.14
C VAL A 117 13.11 11.22 0.80
N THR A 118 12.79 10.99 2.07
CA THR A 118 12.67 12.08 3.05
C THR A 118 13.53 11.83 4.28
N SER A 119 13.93 12.92 4.91
CA SER A 119 14.49 12.95 6.25
C SER A 119 13.96 14.19 6.93
N ALA A 120 13.57 14.09 8.21
CA ALA A 120 13.14 15.27 8.97
C ALA A 120 14.26 16.32 9.12
N LYS A 121 15.52 15.97 8.80
CA LYS A 121 16.67 16.88 8.83
C LYS A 121 16.98 17.53 7.48
N LYS A 122 16.34 17.09 6.39
CA LYS A 122 16.64 17.54 5.01
C LYS A 122 15.40 18.18 4.38
N PRO A 123 15.39 19.51 4.19
CA PRO A 123 14.22 20.23 3.66
C PRO A 123 13.77 19.75 2.28
N GLU A 124 14.70 19.34 1.41
CA GLU A 124 14.42 19.05 0.00
C GLU A 124 13.43 17.88 -0.16
N GLY A 125 13.55 16.86 0.67
CA GLY A 125 12.62 15.72 0.67
C GLY A 125 11.24 16.10 1.20
N ILE A 126 11.17 17.03 2.16
CA ILE A 126 9.91 17.53 2.73
C ILE A 126 9.17 18.39 1.70
N GLU A 127 9.88 19.26 0.99
CA GLU A 127 9.34 20.08 -0.09
C GLU A 127 8.80 19.20 -1.24
N ALA A 128 9.55 18.17 -1.64
CA ALA A 128 9.10 17.21 -2.65
C ALA A 128 7.84 16.45 -2.20
N LEU A 129 7.77 16.02 -0.94
CA LEU A 129 6.57 15.38 -0.39
C LEU A 129 5.39 16.36 -0.35
N TYR A 130 5.60 17.60 0.08
CA TYR A 130 4.55 18.62 0.11
C TYR A 130 4.00 18.89 -1.30
N ALA A 131 4.87 19.03 -2.31
CA ALA A 131 4.46 19.23 -3.69
C ALA A 131 3.55 18.10 -4.20
N LEU A 132 3.78 16.85 -3.78
CA LEU A 132 2.94 15.71 -4.16
C LEU A 132 1.57 15.69 -3.47
N ILE A 133 1.46 16.24 -2.26
CA ILE A 133 0.20 16.26 -1.48
C ILE A 133 -0.58 17.57 -1.60
N LYS A 134 0.03 18.63 -2.11
CA LYS A 134 -0.59 19.95 -2.23
C LYS A 134 -1.91 19.89 -3.01
N ASN A 135 -2.92 20.58 -2.49
CA ASN A 135 -4.28 20.64 -3.05
C ASN A 135 -4.97 19.26 -3.16
N LYS A 136 -4.57 18.28 -2.34
CA LYS A 136 -5.13 16.93 -2.34
C LYS A 136 -5.54 16.50 -0.94
N ARG A 137 -6.49 15.57 -0.90
CA ARG A 137 -6.88 14.82 0.28
C ARG A 137 -6.14 13.49 0.31
N SER A 138 -5.10 13.44 1.12
CA SER A 138 -4.16 12.31 1.18
C SER A 138 -4.35 11.51 2.45
N ALA A 139 -4.21 10.19 2.40
CA ALA A 139 -4.08 9.39 3.62
C ALA A 139 -2.63 8.91 3.81
N PHE A 140 -2.09 9.07 5.01
CA PHE A 140 -0.75 8.59 5.36
C PHE A 140 -0.88 7.22 6.02
N ALA A 141 -0.29 6.21 5.40
CA ALA A 141 -0.30 4.83 5.86
C ALA A 141 1.11 4.32 6.13
N GLY A 142 1.29 3.59 7.23
CA GLY A 142 2.58 3.02 7.61
C GLY A 142 2.60 2.59 9.07
N HIS A 143 3.60 1.80 9.47
CA HIS A 143 3.74 1.34 10.86
C HIS A 143 3.85 2.51 11.84
N SER A 144 3.59 2.24 13.12
CA SER A 144 3.97 3.20 14.17
C SER A 144 5.48 3.41 14.15
N GLY A 145 5.92 4.65 14.42
CA GLY A 145 7.35 4.99 14.46
C GLY A 145 8.02 5.29 13.12
N VAL A 146 7.36 5.10 11.96
CA VAL A 146 7.96 5.45 10.64
C VAL A 146 8.14 6.96 10.40
N GLY A 147 7.54 7.80 11.26
CA GLY A 147 7.70 9.26 11.24
C GLY A 147 6.60 10.05 10.53
N LYS A 148 5.38 9.51 10.37
CA LYS A 148 4.23 10.22 9.76
C LYS A 148 3.97 11.59 10.40
N SER A 149 3.85 11.63 11.74
CA SER A 149 3.60 12.87 12.49
C SER A 149 4.77 13.85 12.38
N SER A 150 6.01 13.35 12.38
CA SER A 150 7.20 14.18 12.19
C SER A 150 7.25 14.80 10.79
N LEU A 151 6.86 14.06 9.76
CA LEU A 151 6.74 14.58 8.39
C LEU A 151 5.68 15.68 8.31
N LEU A 152 4.52 15.49 8.94
CA LEU A 152 3.46 16.50 8.96
C LEU A 152 3.91 17.78 9.67
N ASN A 153 4.56 17.68 10.83
CA ASN A 153 5.14 18.86 11.50
C ASN A 153 6.24 19.53 10.68
N ALA A 154 7.00 18.78 9.89
CA ALA A 154 8.02 19.35 9.01
C ALA A 154 7.39 20.08 7.81
N ILE A 155 6.26 19.59 7.29
CA ILE A 155 5.51 20.25 6.21
C ILE A 155 4.81 21.50 6.73
N ASN A 156 4.11 21.41 7.86
CA ASN A 156 3.49 22.55 8.52
C ASN A 156 3.75 22.50 10.04
N PRO A 157 4.69 23.33 10.55
CA PRO A 157 5.00 23.41 11.98
C PRO A 157 3.82 23.83 12.88
N ASP A 158 2.82 24.55 12.34
CA ASP A 158 1.65 25.02 13.10
C ASP A 158 0.71 23.88 13.50
N LEU A 159 0.84 22.70 12.88
CA LEU A 159 0.06 21.51 13.26
C LEU A 159 0.38 21.02 14.67
N GLN A 160 1.59 21.32 15.19
CA GLN A 160 2.06 20.99 16.54
C GLN A 160 1.69 19.56 17.01
N ILE A 161 1.82 18.58 16.11
CA ILE A 161 1.41 17.20 16.38
C ILE A 161 2.36 16.61 17.42
N GLN A 162 1.81 16.08 18.51
CA GLN A 162 2.60 15.37 19.51
C GLN A 162 3.29 14.14 18.88
N VAL A 163 4.62 14.12 18.94
CA VAL A 163 5.45 13.01 18.47
C VAL A 163 5.91 12.24 19.71
N ASP A 164 5.12 11.26 20.16
CA ASP A 164 5.57 10.37 21.23
C ASP A 164 6.67 9.42 20.69
N GLU A 165 7.72 9.20 21.49
CA GLU A 165 8.73 8.18 21.21
C GLU A 165 8.05 6.81 21.13
N VAL A 166 7.97 6.25 19.92
CA VAL A 166 7.51 4.90 19.57
C VAL A 166 6.49 4.36 20.58
N SER A 167 5.20 4.67 20.35
CA SER A 167 4.09 4.12 21.14
C SER A 167 4.36 2.63 21.47
N SER A 168 4.75 2.34 22.70
CA SER A 168 5.08 1.02 23.20
C SER A 168 3.80 0.23 23.41
N TYR A 169 3.07 -0.02 22.32
CA TYR A 169 1.92 -0.92 22.32
C TYR A 169 2.41 -2.34 22.09
N THR A 170 3.02 -2.89 23.14
CA THR A 170 3.28 -4.31 23.31
C THR A 170 1.98 -5.09 23.41
N ASN A 171 1.95 -6.21 22.68
CA ASN A 171 1.11 -7.40 22.82
C ASN A 171 0.09 -7.42 23.96
N LYS A 172 -1.21 -7.40 23.62
CA LYS A 172 -2.20 -8.45 23.91
C LYS A 172 -3.62 -7.93 23.65
N GLY A 173 -4.35 -8.64 22.79
CA GLY A 173 -5.82 -8.73 22.88
C GLY A 173 -6.66 -7.61 22.28
N LYS A 174 -7.64 -8.04 21.47
CA LYS A 174 -8.99 -7.48 21.28
C LYS A 174 -9.14 -5.96 21.13
N HIS A 175 -9.46 -5.57 19.89
CA HIS A 175 -10.24 -4.37 19.54
C HIS A 175 -9.69 -3.04 20.05
N THR A 176 -8.60 -2.54 19.48
CA THR A 176 -8.21 -1.13 19.65
C THR A 176 -8.74 -0.34 18.46
N THR A 177 -9.81 0.42 18.67
CA THR A 177 -10.38 1.35 17.68
C THR A 177 -9.49 2.59 17.63
N THR A 178 -8.36 2.51 16.92
CA THR A 178 -7.45 3.64 16.82
C THR A 178 -8.07 4.69 15.89
N LYS A 179 -8.45 5.85 16.44
CA LYS A 179 -9.14 6.92 15.71
C LYS A 179 -8.24 7.48 14.60
N VAL A 180 -8.79 7.62 13.40
CA VAL A 180 -8.14 8.42 12.34
C VAL A 180 -8.10 9.88 12.77
N ARG A 181 -6.98 10.53 12.52
CA ARG A 181 -6.81 11.97 12.72
C ARG A 181 -6.77 12.65 11.36
N ILE A 182 -7.42 13.79 11.25
CA ILE A 182 -7.45 14.61 10.04
C ILE A 182 -6.69 15.89 10.36
N TYR A 183 -5.74 16.24 9.52
CA TYR A 183 -4.92 17.43 9.61
C TYR A 183 -5.14 18.29 8.38
N THR A 184 -5.56 19.53 8.58
CA THR A 184 -5.60 20.55 7.53
C THR A 184 -4.22 21.18 7.44
N VAL A 185 -3.44 20.77 6.44
CA VAL A 185 -2.05 21.22 6.23
C VAL A 185 -2.06 22.66 5.72
N ASP A 186 -2.99 22.99 4.83
CA ASP A 186 -3.31 24.35 4.37
C ASP A 186 -4.77 24.39 3.90
N GLU A 187 -5.22 25.51 3.33
CA GLU A 187 -6.61 25.73 2.90
C GLU A 187 -7.16 24.64 1.96
N HIS A 188 -6.30 23.96 1.20
CA HIS A 188 -6.71 23.00 0.17
C HIS A 188 -6.06 21.62 0.32
N THR A 189 -5.25 21.42 1.36
CA THR A 189 -4.51 20.18 1.58
C THR A 189 -4.92 19.54 2.90
N GLU A 190 -5.48 18.33 2.80
CA GLU A 190 -5.90 17.54 3.96
C GLU A 190 -5.09 16.24 4.04
N VAL A 191 -4.62 15.90 5.24
CA VAL A 191 -3.97 14.62 5.50
C VAL A 191 -4.70 13.83 6.58
N LEU A 192 -5.11 12.61 6.23
CA LEU A 192 -5.65 11.63 7.15
C LEU A 192 -4.51 10.74 7.66
N ASP A 193 -4.15 10.83 8.94
CA ASP A 193 -3.20 9.91 9.56
C ASP A 193 -3.90 8.61 9.95
N LEU A 194 -3.52 7.53 9.28
CA LEU A 194 -4.05 6.20 9.53
C LEU A 194 -3.16 5.51 10.58
N PRO A 195 -3.63 5.34 11.82
CA PRO A 195 -2.82 4.76 12.87
C PRO A 195 -2.46 3.30 12.55
N GLY A 196 -1.15 3.04 12.48
CA GLY A 196 -0.52 1.72 12.46
C GLY A 196 -1.39 0.60 11.88
N ILE A 197 -1.64 0.64 10.58
CA ILE A 197 -2.39 -0.41 9.88
C ILE A 197 -1.59 -1.71 10.02
N LYS A 198 -1.95 -2.52 11.02
CA LYS A 198 -1.25 -3.77 11.33
C LYS A 198 -1.68 -4.91 10.40
N ILE A 199 -2.86 -4.82 9.79
CA ILE A 199 -3.43 -5.88 8.95
C ILE A 199 -4.19 -5.24 7.79
N LEU A 200 -3.64 -5.35 6.59
CA LEU A 200 -4.41 -5.28 5.35
C LEU A 200 -4.98 -6.68 5.09
N ASP A 201 -6.29 -6.77 4.91
CA ASP A 201 -6.99 -8.01 4.58
C ASP A 201 -7.47 -7.93 3.13
N PHE A 202 -7.14 -8.93 2.33
CA PHE A 202 -7.41 -9.00 0.90
C PHE A 202 -8.36 -10.15 0.57
N ILE A 203 -9.32 -10.39 1.47
CA ILE A 203 -10.30 -11.49 1.39
C ILE A 203 -11.10 -11.58 0.08
N ASP A 204 -11.15 -10.50 -0.69
CA ASP A 204 -11.86 -10.37 -1.96
C ASP A 204 -10.96 -10.55 -3.19
N ILE A 205 -9.66 -10.75 -2.99
CA ILE A 205 -8.71 -11.07 -4.04
C ILE A 205 -8.50 -12.58 -4.06
N HIS A 206 -8.82 -13.23 -5.18
CA HIS A 206 -8.40 -14.61 -5.39
C HIS A 206 -6.91 -14.66 -5.79
N TYR A 207 -6.17 -15.68 -5.37
CA TYR A 207 -4.72 -15.76 -5.62
C TYR A 207 -4.34 -15.67 -7.11
N THR A 208 -5.20 -16.11 -8.03
CA THR A 208 -4.98 -16.01 -9.48
C THR A 208 -5.07 -14.58 -10.01
N GLU A 209 -5.71 -13.68 -9.26
CA GLU A 209 -5.88 -12.28 -9.62
C GLU A 209 -4.72 -11.41 -9.13
N ALA A 210 -3.90 -11.92 -8.21
CA ALA A 210 -2.79 -11.18 -7.60
C ALA A 210 -1.87 -10.55 -8.66
N ARG A 211 -1.66 -11.24 -9.79
CA ARG A 211 -0.81 -10.78 -10.90
C ARG A 211 -1.23 -9.44 -11.50
N PHE A 212 -2.53 -9.09 -11.42
CA PHE A 212 -3.05 -7.87 -12.02
C PHE A 212 -2.78 -6.61 -11.18
N TYR A 213 -2.30 -6.78 -9.95
CA TYR A 213 -1.98 -5.68 -9.03
C TYR A 213 -0.46 -5.41 -8.95
N TYR A 214 0.29 -5.94 -9.92
CA TYR A 214 1.72 -5.71 -10.13
C TYR A 214 1.90 -5.17 -11.55
N PRO A 215 1.83 -3.84 -11.77
CA PRO A 215 1.77 -3.25 -13.11
C PRO A 215 2.98 -3.63 -13.97
N GLU A 216 4.15 -3.83 -13.36
CA GLU A 216 5.36 -4.21 -14.06
C GLU A 216 5.30 -5.60 -14.72
N PHE A 217 4.31 -6.43 -14.38
CA PHE A 217 4.12 -7.73 -15.00
C PHE A 217 3.38 -7.65 -16.34
N GLU A 218 2.57 -6.61 -16.55
CA GLU A 218 1.64 -6.51 -17.69
C GLU A 218 2.38 -6.65 -19.03
N ALA A 219 3.49 -5.92 -19.20
CA ALA A 219 4.30 -5.92 -20.41
C ALA A 219 4.95 -7.28 -20.74
N TYR A 220 5.06 -8.19 -19.76
CA TYR A 220 5.67 -9.51 -19.94
C TYR A 220 4.65 -10.63 -19.94
N ALA A 221 3.52 -10.46 -19.26
CA ALA A 221 2.49 -11.48 -19.11
C ALA A 221 1.89 -11.90 -20.46
N GLU A 222 1.83 -11.00 -21.45
CA GLU A 222 1.38 -11.30 -22.81
C GLU A 222 2.29 -12.31 -23.55
N HIS A 223 3.55 -12.39 -23.15
CA HIS A 223 4.54 -13.30 -23.73
C HIS A 223 4.65 -14.63 -22.99
N CYS A 224 3.85 -14.86 -21.94
CA CYS A 224 3.78 -16.15 -21.28
C CYS A 224 3.18 -17.22 -22.20
N LYS A 225 3.70 -18.46 -22.13
CA LYS A 225 3.16 -19.60 -22.87
C LYS A 225 1.68 -19.86 -22.59
N PHE A 226 1.24 -19.63 -21.36
CA PHE A 226 -0.12 -19.89 -20.89
C PHE A 226 -0.84 -18.59 -20.56
N ARG A 227 -2.09 -18.44 -21.03
CA ARG A 227 -2.93 -17.24 -20.79
C ARG A 227 -3.33 -17.07 -19.33
N ASP A 228 -3.42 -18.17 -18.60
CA ASP A 228 -3.78 -18.23 -17.19
C ASP A 228 -2.55 -18.30 -16.27
N CYS A 229 -1.33 -18.06 -16.79
CA CYS A 229 -0.09 -18.05 -16.01
C CYS A 229 -0.17 -17.08 -14.82
N ILE A 230 -0.03 -17.60 -13.60
CA ILE A 230 0.09 -16.84 -12.36
C ILE A 230 1.54 -16.59 -11.98
N HIS A 231 2.49 -16.92 -12.85
CA HIS A 231 3.91 -16.61 -12.67
C HIS A 231 4.53 -17.20 -11.39
N ILE A 232 4.13 -18.40 -10.98
CA ILE A 232 4.69 -19.10 -9.82
C ILE A 232 5.41 -20.38 -10.29
N SER A 233 4.65 -21.43 -10.58
CA SER A 233 5.17 -22.76 -10.91
C SER A 233 5.27 -23.03 -12.40
N GLU A 234 4.73 -22.15 -13.24
CA GLU A 234 4.63 -22.36 -14.68
C GLU A 234 6.00 -22.35 -15.37
N ASN A 235 6.21 -23.30 -16.27
CA ASN A 235 7.38 -23.30 -17.15
C ASN A 235 7.20 -22.29 -18.29
N ASN A 236 8.31 -21.74 -18.81
CA ASN A 236 8.33 -20.74 -19.90
C ASN A 236 7.46 -19.50 -19.58
N CYS A 237 7.77 -18.89 -18.43
CA CYS A 237 7.08 -17.72 -17.94
C CYS A 237 7.93 -16.48 -18.21
N ALA A 238 7.49 -15.63 -19.15
CA ALA A 238 8.18 -14.40 -19.52
C ALA A 238 8.38 -13.44 -18.34
N VAL A 239 7.48 -13.42 -17.36
CA VAL A 239 7.68 -12.66 -16.11
C VAL A 239 8.88 -13.19 -15.32
N LYS A 240 9.04 -14.51 -15.19
CA LYS A 240 10.20 -15.10 -14.49
C LYS A 240 11.50 -14.86 -15.24
N GLU A 241 11.46 -14.96 -16.57
CA GLU A 241 12.61 -14.63 -17.43
C GLU A 241 13.00 -13.15 -17.31
N ALA A 242 12.02 -12.24 -17.21
CA ALA A 242 12.28 -10.83 -16.99
C ALA A 242 12.86 -10.54 -15.59
N VAL A 243 12.48 -11.30 -14.57
CA VAL A 243 13.10 -11.26 -13.23
C VAL A 243 14.56 -11.74 -13.31
N GLU A 244 14.83 -12.86 -13.98
CA GLU A 244 16.19 -13.40 -14.17
C GLU A 244 17.09 -12.43 -14.96
N ALA A 245 16.52 -11.73 -15.94
CA ALA A 245 17.20 -10.70 -16.72
C ALA A 245 17.34 -9.33 -16.00
N GLY A 246 16.85 -9.20 -14.76
CA GLY A 246 16.90 -7.96 -13.99
C GLY A 246 15.98 -6.84 -14.48
N LYS A 247 15.05 -7.13 -15.39
CA LYS A 247 14.06 -6.17 -15.90
C LYS A 247 12.90 -5.96 -14.92
N ILE A 248 12.61 -6.98 -14.11
CA ILE A 248 11.70 -6.91 -12.96
C ILE A 248 12.56 -7.10 -11.71
N SER A 249 12.35 -6.24 -10.71
CA SER A 249 13.05 -6.37 -9.43
C SER A 249 12.73 -7.70 -8.74
N SER A 250 13.78 -8.41 -8.31
CA SER A 250 13.65 -9.64 -7.53
C SER A 250 12.90 -9.41 -6.20
N LEU A 251 13.06 -8.24 -5.58
CA LEU A 251 12.33 -7.86 -4.36
C LEU A 251 10.82 -7.77 -4.61
N ARG A 252 10.42 -7.20 -5.74
CA ARG A 252 9.01 -7.10 -6.14
C ARG A 252 8.41 -8.47 -6.44
N TYR A 253 9.15 -9.31 -7.16
CA TYR A 253 8.71 -10.69 -7.43
C TYR A 253 8.65 -11.56 -6.17
N GLU A 254 9.57 -11.41 -5.21
CA GLU A 254 9.49 -12.09 -3.92
C GLU A 254 8.27 -11.64 -3.12
N SER A 255 8.00 -10.34 -3.10
CA SER A 255 6.80 -9.78 -2.47
C SER A 255 5.52 -10.31 -3.09
N TYR A 256 5.47 -10.44 -4.42
CA TYR A 256 4.38 -11.07 -5.14
C TYR A 256 4.14 -12.52 -4.69
N ARG A 257 5.20 -13.33 -4.60
CA ARG A 257 5.10 -14.73 -4.13
C ARG A 257 4.56 -14.80 -2.71
N ASN A 258 5.09 -13.97 -1.80
CA ASN A 258 4.64 -13.88 -0.41
C ASN A 258 3.18 -13.42 -0.32
N PHE A 259 2.78 -12.50 -1.19
CA PHE A 259 1.39 -12.05 -1.27
C PHE A 259 0.45 -13.16 -1.72
N ILE A 260 0.79 -13.89 -2.80
CA ILE A 260 0.03 -15.07 -3.24
C ILE A 260 -0.10 -16.12 -2.15
N ASP A 261 0.99 -16.42 -1.43
CA ASP A 261 0.95 -17.39 -0.35
C ASP A 261 -0.01 -16.94 0.77
N SER A 262 -0.03 -15.64 1.07
CA SER A 262 -0.95 -15.07 2.06
C SER A 262 -2.44 -15.09 1.67
N LEU A 263 -2.76 -15.36 0.41
CA LEU A 263 -4.14 -15.46 -0.12
C LEU A 263 -4.69 -16.89 -0.13
N LYS A 264 -3.85 -17.90 0.12
CA LYS A 264 -4.23 -19.32 0.14
C LYS A 264 -4.71 -19.76 1.53
#